data_AF-A0A8J4XCK2-F1
#
_entry.id   AF-A0A8J4XCK2-F1
#
_cell.length_a   1.000
_cell.length_b   1.000
_cell.length_c   1.000
_cell.angle_alpha   90.00
_cell.angle_beta   90.00
_cell.angle_gamma   90.00
#
_symmetry.space_group_name_H-M   'P 1'
#
loop_
_entity.id
_entity.type
_entity.pdbx_description
1 polymer ?
#
loop_
_entity_poly.entity_id
_entity_poly.type
_entity_poly.pdbx_seq_one_letter_code
_entity_poly.pdbx_strand_id
1 'polypeptide(L)'
;VGLEEDVFPTMSGDEVEELLEEEEVAGPVQIVVADEDEHQFSLDEQALERILLQEHIRDLNVVVVSVAGAFRKGKSFLLDFMLRYMYQQ
;
A
#
# COMPACT_ATOMS: atom_id res chain seq x y z
N VAL A 1 29.94 33.69 31.24
CA VAL A 1 28.93 33.42 30.20
C VAL A 1 29.05 31.96 29.88
N GLY A 2 28.31 31.13 30.61
CA GLY A 2 28.21 29.70 30.35
C GLY A 2 27.21 29.50 29.23
N LEU A 3 27.57 28.73 28.22
CA LEU A 3 26.66 28.29 27.18
C LEU A 3 26.14 26.92 27.64
N GLU A 4 24.90 26.89 28.09
CA GLU A 4 24.06 25.69 28.09
C GLU A 4 23.36 25.61 26.72
N GLU A 5 22.83 24.43 26.39
CA GLU A 5 22.01 24.06 25.21
C GLU A 5 22.86 23.59 23.99
N ASP A 6 22.78 22.37 23.47
CA ASP A 6 21.76 21.32 23.53
C ASP A 6 22.40 19.91 23.57
N VAL A 7 22.08 19.13 24.60
CA VAL A 7 22.28 17.68 24.57
C VAL A 7 21.09 17.11 23.79
N PHE A 8 21.29 16.84 22.50
CA PHE A 8 20.37 15.96 21.78
C PHE A 8 20.33 14.63 22.53
N PRO A 9 19.16 14.15 22.97
CA PRO A 9 19.07 12.82 23.56
C PRO A 9 19.53 11.83 22.50
N THR A 10 20.57 11.05 22.81
CA THR A 10 20.99 9.92 21.99
C THR A 10 19.87 8.89 22.07
N MET A 11 18.88 9.01 21.18
CA MET A 11 17.84 8.00 20.98
C MET A 11 18.54 6.68 20.68
N SER A 12 18.19 5.64 21.43
CA SER A 12 18.78 4.32 21.23
C SER A 12 18.28 3.74 19.90
N GLY A 13 19.12 2.94 19.23
CA GLY A 13 18.78 2.32 17.94
C GLY A 13 17.50 1.49 17.99
N ASP A 14 17.14 1.01 19.18
CA ASP A 14 15.94 0.21 19.41
C ASP A 14 14.66 1.08 19.42
N GLU A 15 14.73 2.33 19.91
CA GLU A 15 13.58 3.27 19.94
C GLU A 15 13.24 3.87 18.56
N VAL A 16 14.24 3.96 17.66
CA VAL A 16 13.98 4.32 16.25
C VAL A 16 13.45 3.14 15.45
N GLU A 17 13.74 1.90 15.84
CA GLU A 17 13.18 0.69 15.21
C GLU A 17 11.71 0.48 15.62
N GLU A 18 11.37 0.78 16.88
CA GLU A 18 10.00 0.66 17.43
C GLU A 18 9.02 1.72 16.87
N LEU A 19 9.52 2.87 16.39
CA LEU A 19 8.71 3.90 15.69
C LEU A 19 8.47 3.60 14.20
N LEU A 20 9.10 2.55 13.65
CA LEU A 20 9.01 2.17 12.23
C LEU A 20 8.08 0.99 11.97
N GLU A 21 7.45 0.43 12.99
CA GLU A 21 6.25 -0.38 12.82
C GLU A 21 5.04 0.56 12.65
N GLU A 22 5.06 1.34 11.56
CA GLU A 22 3.81 1.81 10.98
C GLU A 22 3.02 0.54 10.65
N GLU A 23 1.94 0.27 11.40
CA GLU A 23 0.94 -0.72 11.00
C GLU A 23 0.53 -0.35 9.56
N GLU A 24 1.07 -1.06 8.57
CA GLU A 24 0.70 -0.93 7.16
C GLU A 24 -0.76 -1.42 7.06
N VAL A 25 -1.70 -0.52 7.32
CA VAL A 25 -3.13 -0.79 7.23
C VAL A 25 -3.43 -1.13 5.78
N ALA A 26 -3.86 -2.38 5.55
CA ALA A 26 -4.23 -2.84 4.22
C ALA A 26 -5.30 -1.92 3.60
N GLY A 27 -5.03 -1.44 2.38
CA GLY A 27 -5.89 -0.48 1.69
C GLY A 27 -5.82 -0.59 0.17
N PRO A 28 -6.70 0.11 -0.56
CA PRO A 28 -6.66 0.13 -2.01
C PRO A 28 -5.42 0.88 -2.51
N VAL A 29 -4.64 0.26 -3.39
CA VAL A 29 -3.48 0.87 -4.04
C VAL A 29 -3.80 1.09 -5.53
N GLN A 30 -3.69 2.35 -5.98
CA GLN A 30 -3.93 2.71 -7.38
C GLN A 30 -2.67 2.43 -8.20
N ILE A 31 -2.73 1.42 -9.08
CA ILE A 31 -1.59 1.03 -9.92
C ILE A 31 -1.66 1.55 -11.36
N VAL A 32 -2.83 1.99 -11.83
CA VAL A 32 -3.00 2.57 -13.17
C VAL A 32 -3.56 3.97 -13.06
N VAL A 33 -2.86 4.97 -13.55
CA VAL A 33 -3.33 6.36 -13.58
C VAL A 33 -3.83 6.65 -14.99
N ALA A 34 -5.06 7.16 -15.07
CA ALA A 34 -5.63 7.64 -16.33
C ALA A 34 -5.44 9.15 -16.40
N ASP A 35 -4.73 9.60 -17.42
CA ASP A 35 -4.64 11.01 -17.79
C ASP A 35 -5.84 11.34 -18.69
N GLU A 36 -6.76 12.14 -18.17
CA GLU A 36 -7.98 12.54 -18.90
C GLU A 36 -7.67 13.50 -20.05
N ASP A 37 -6.60 14.29 -19.94
CA ASP A 37 -6.23 15.33 -20.89
C ASP A 37 -5.40 14.77 -22.05
N GLU A 38 -4.42 13.92 -21.75
CA GLU A 38 -3.55 13.29 -22.75
C GLU A 38 -4.11 11.96 -23.28
N HIS A 39 -5.26 11.51 -22.76
CA HIS A 39 -5.88 10.22 -23.09
C HIS A 39 -4.90 9.04 -22.94
N GLN A 40 -3.96 9.15 -22.01
CA GLN A 40 -2.92 8.18 -21.75
C GLN A 40 -3.18 7.43 -20.45
N PHE A 41 -2.70 6.19 -20.38
CA PHE A 41 -2.61 5.44 -19.14
C PHE A 41 -1.15 5.27 -18.75
N SER A 42 -0.82 5.59 -17.51
CA SER A 42 0.49 5.32 -16.91
C SER A 42 0.36 4.28 -15.80
N LEU A 43 1.42 3.49 -15.62
CA LEU A 43 1.51 2.46 -14.59
C LEU A 43 2.40 2.97 -13.46
N ASP A 44 1.93 2.82 -12.22
CA ASP A 44 2.79 3.01 -11.05
C ASP A 44 3.55 1.70 -10.78
N GLU A 45 4.71 1.57 -11.43
CA GLU A 45 5.58 0.40 -11.28
C GLU A 45 6.07 0.25 -9.83
N GLN A 46 6.37 1.36 -9.14
CA GLN A 46 6.88 1.31 -7.77
C GLN A 46 5.82 0.76 -6.80
N ALA A 47 4.57 1.21 -6.93
CA ALA A 47 3.48 0.69 -6.11
C ALA A 47 3.23 -0.80 -6.38
N LEU A 48 3.29 -1.23 -7.64
CA LEU A 48 3.07 -2.63 -8.01
C LEU A 48 4.20 -3.55 -7.53
N GLU A 49 5.45 -3.12 -7.67
CA GLU A 49 6.63 -3.85 -7.19
C GLU A 49 6.59 -4.06 -5.67
N ARG A 50 6.23 -3.02 -4.91
CA ARG A 50 6.09 -3.11 -3.44
C ARG A 50 5.05 -4.13 -3.00
N ILE A 51 4.03 -4.40 -3.81
CA ILE A 51 3.00 -5.39 -3.49
C ILE A 51 3.41 -6.78 -3.96
N LEU A 52 3.83 -6.94 -5.21
CA LEU A 52 4.01 -8.29 -5.81
C LEU A 52 5.42 -8.89 -5.61
N LEU A 53 6.45 -8.08 -5.34
CA LEU A 53 7.83 -8.56 -5.21
C LEU A 53 8.29 -8.77 -3.76
N GLN A 54 7.36 -8.77 -2.80
CA GLN A 54 7.65 -9.09 -1.41
C GLN A 54 8.18 -10.52 -1.28
N GLU A 55 9.21 -10.71 -0.46
CA GLU A 55 9.97 -11.96 -0.38
C GLU A 55 9.11 -13.19 -0.07
N HIS A 56 8.03 -13.02 0.69
CA HIS A 56 7.15 -14.10 1.10
C HIS A 56 6.07 -14.49 0.07
N ILE A 57 5.87 -13.70 -1.00
CA ILE A 57 4.83 -13.96 -2.04
C ILE A 57 5.34 -13.96 -3.47
N ARG A 58 6.51 -13.38 -3.77
CA ARG A 58 7.01 -13.19 -5.15
C ARG A 58 7.14 -14.49 -5.97
N ASP A 59 7.36 -15.62 -5.30
CA ASP A 59 7.60 -16.92 -5.91
C ASP A 59 6.36 -17.84 -5.88
N LEU A 60 5.20 -17.31 -5.49
CA LEU A 60 3.93 -18.06 -5.41
C LEU A 60 3.12 -17.94 -6.70
N ASN A 61 2.24 -18.92 -6.93
CA ASN A 61 1.27 -18.85 -8.04
C ASN A 61 0.24 -17.74 -7.77
N VAL A 62 0.03 -16.88 -8.77
CA VAL A 62 -0.89 -15.74 -8.66
C VAL A 62 -2.23 -16.05 -9.34
N VAL A 63 -3.32 -15.67 -8.67
CA VAL A 63 -4.67 -15.67 -9.25
C VAL A 63 -5.17 -14.23 -9.32
N VAL A 64 -5.54 -13.78 -10.51
CA VAL A 64 -6.08 -12.43 -10.73
C VAL A 64 -7.60 -12.48 -10.75
N VAL A 65 -8.24 -11.83 -9.77
CA VAL A 65 -9.69 -11.64 -9.71
C VAL A 65 -9.98 -10.19 -10.08
N SER A 66 -10.80 -9.96 -11.11
CA SER A 66 -11.16 -8.61 -11.56
C SER A 66 -12.66 -8.47 -11.80
N VAL A 67 -13.18 -7.26 -11.59
CA VAL A 67 -14.58 -6.90 -11.82
C VAL A 67 -14.63 -5.67 -12.72
N ALA A 68 -15.14 -5.82 -13.94
CA ALA A 68 -15.29 -4.74 -14.91
C ALA A 68 -16.77 -4.52 -15.28
N GLY A 69 -17.11 -3.34 -15.79
CA GLY A 69 -18.47 -3.01 -16.24
C GLY A 69 -18.86 -1.55 -16.03
N ALA A 70 -20.14 -1.24 -16.29
CA ALA A 70 -20.64 0.13 -16.31
C ALA A 70 -20.45 0.88 -14.97
N PHE A 71 -20.30 2.20 -15.05
CA PHE A 71 -20.15 3.08 -13.90
C PHE A 71 -21.40 3.04 -13.01
N ARG A 72 -21.21 3.07 -11.68
CA ARG A 72 -22.28 3.01 -10.66
C ARG A 72 -23.15 1.74 -10.67
N LYS A 73 -22.59 0.58 -11.06
CA LYS A 73 -23.25 -0.74 -10.94
C LYS A 73 -22.79 -1.58 -9.73
N GLY A 74 -22.19 -0.95 -8.72
CA GLY A 74 -21.81 -1.65 -7.49
C GLY A 74 -20.54 -2.51 -7.57
N LYS A 75 -19.61 -2.21 -8.50
CA LYS A 75 -18.35 -2.96 -8.65
C LYS A 75 -17.50 -2.94 -7.37
N SER A 76 -17.25 -1.76 -6.80
CA SER A 76 -16.51 -1.62 -5.55
C SER A 76 -17.22 -2.27 -4.38
N PHE A 77 -18.55 -2.27 -4.37
CA PHE A 77 -19.36 -2.95 -3.35
C PHE A 77 -19.17 -4.48 -3.39
N LEU A 78 -19.12 -5.07 -4.59
CA LEU A 78 -18.84 -6.50 -4.74
C LEU A 78 -17.42 -6.86 -4.27
N LEU A 79 -16.42 -6.05 -4.64
CA LEU A 79 -15.04 -6.25 -4.21
C LEU A 79 -14.90 -6.14 -2.68
N ASP A 80 -15.58 -5.19 -2.04
CA ASP A 80 -15.62 -5.10 -0.58
C ASP A 80 -16.16 -6.37 0.07
N PHE A 81 -17.20 -6.98 -0.51
CA PHE A 81 -17.71 -8.27 -0.03
C PHE A 81 -16.71 -9.43 -0.23
N MET A 82 -15.97 -9.44 -1.35
CA MET A 82 -14.90 -10.42 -1.57
C MET A 82 -13.78 -10.28 -0.54
N LEU A 83 -13.38 -9.05 -0.20
CA LEU A 83 -12.39 -8.80 0.85
C LEU A 83 -12.89 -9.35 2.20
N ARG A 84 -14.14 -9.08 2.58
CA ARG A 84 -14.73 -9.65 3.81
C ARG A 84 -14.68 -11.18 3.84
N TYR A 85 -14.89 -11.84 2.70
CA TYR A 85 -14.76 -13.29 2.59
C TYR A 85 -13.30 -13.76 2.74
N MET A 86 -12.33 -13.06 2.13
CA MET A 86 -10.91 -13.43 2.23
C MET A 86 -10.33 -13.22 3.63
N TYR A 87 -10.79 -12.21 4.37
CA TYR A 87 -10.34 -11.91 5.73
C TYR A 87 -11.12 -12.63 6.83
N GLN A 88 -12.25 -13.28 6.51
CA GLN A 88 -12.92 -14.19 7.43
C GLN A 88 -12.09 -15.47 7.58
N GLN A 89 -11.22 -15.48 8.59
CA GLN A 89 -10.60 -16.70 9.15
C GLN A 89 -11.52 -17.34 10.18
#